data_AF-A0A2P2JXU3-F1
#
_entry.id   AF-A0A2P2JXU3-F1
#
_cell.length_a   1.000
_cell.length_b   1.000
_cell.length_c   1.000
_cell.angle_alpha   90.00
_cell.angle_beta   90.00
_cell.angle_gamma   90.00
#
_symmetry.space_group_name_H-M   'P 1'
#
loop_
_entity.id
_entity.type
_entity.pdbx_description
1 polymer ?
#
loop_
_entity_poly.entity_id
_entity_poly.type
_entity_poly.pdbx_seq_one_letter_code
_entity_poly.pdbx_strand_id
1 'polypeptide(L)'
;MVIFYVTQDTQRHPLLPELKSGGFRVTGRLSTQCSLLDPIGGELTVETSAVPIHSIDIHLLRVESILLGEKIVTETSLIQTTQIADGDVCHNRTLPIYVILPRLLTCPTILAGPFSIEFKLSIVVSFKSELSKLQKKSDPRTPRLWLAMETLPLELVRAR
;
A
#
# COMPACT_ATOMS: atom_id res chain seq x y z
N MET A 1 -4.55 14.50 5.92
CA MET A 1 -4.71 13.03 5.97
C MET A 1 -5.93 12.65 5.15
N VAL A 2 -5.86 11.54 4.43
CA VAL A 2 -6.93 11.00 3.58
C VAL A 2 -7.41 9.69 4.18
N ILE A 3 -8.72 9.46 4.13
CA ILE A 3 -9.36 8.22 4.61
C ILE A 3 -9.25 7.16 3.51
N PHE A 4 -8.98 5.92 3.91
CA PHE A 4 -8.98 4.77 3.01
C PHE A 4 -9.83 3.62 3.56
N TYR A 5 -10.25 2.77 2.65
CA TYR A 5 -11.02 1.56 2.93
C TYR A 5 -10.43 0.41 2.13
N VAL A 6 -10.12 -0.70 2.79
CA VAL A 6 -9.74 -1.96 2.14
C VAL A 6 -10.89 -2.93 2.40
N THR A 7 -11.73 -3.10 1.38
CA THR A 7 -12.88 -4.01 1.38
C THR A 7 -12.86 -4.83 0.10
N GLN A 8 -13.71 -5.85 0.03
CA GLN A 8 -13.91 -6.63 -1.20
C GLN A 8 -14.26 -5.77 -2.42
N ASP A 9 -15.02 -4.69 -2.24
CA ASP A 9 -15.49 -3.82 -3.33
C ASP A 9 -14.38 -2.91 -3.87
N THR A 10 -13.33 -2.65 -3.07
CA THR A 10 -12.17 -1.87 -3.53
C THR A 10 -11.18 -2.72 -4.33
N GLN A 11 -11.36 -4.04 -4.40
CA GLN A 11 -10.43 -4.94 -5.06
C GLN A 11 -10.73 -5.11 -6.56
N ARG A 12 -9.71 -4.82 -7.38
CA ARG A 12 -9.78 -4.93 -8.86
C ARG A 12 -9.35 -6.31 -9.39
N HIS A 13 -9.29 -7.30 -8.52
CA HIS A 13 -8.77 -8.64 -8.82
C HIS A 13 -9.57 -9.68 -8.04
N PRO A 14 -9.58 -10.95 -8.48
CA PRO A 14 -10.31 -11.99 -7.75
C PRO A 14 -9.71 -12.20 -6.37
N LEU A 15 -10.58 -12.34 -5.38
CA LEU A 15 -10.25 -12.74 -4.02
C LEU A 15 -10.69 -14.18 -3.75
N LEU A 16 -10.18 -14.74 -2.65
CA LEU A 16 -10.64 -16.00 -2.09
C LEU A 16 -12.17 -16.02 -1.90
N PRO A 17 -12.86 -17.15 -2.19
CA PRO A 17 -14.31 -17.25 -2.02
C PRO A 17 -14.78 -16.89 -0.61
N GLU A 18 -14.01 -17.25 0.42
CA GLU A 18 -14.29 -16.98 1.82
C GLU A 18 -14.26 -15.47 2.13
N LEU A 19 -13.38 -14.72 1.47
CA LEU A 19 -13.30 -13.27 1.59
C LEU A 19 -14.46 -12.58 0.85
N LYS A 20 -14.97 -13.17 -0.24
CA LYS A 20 -16.12 -12.64 -0.97
C LYS A 20 -17.46 -12.89 -0.28
N SER A 21 -17.61 -14.03 0.40
CA SER A 21 -18.85 -14.40 1.08
C SER A 21 -18.91 -13.86 2.50
N GLY A 22 -17.81 -13.96 3.25
CA GLY A 22 -17.73 -13.50 4.64
C GLY A 22 -17.28 -12.05 4.79
N GLY A 23 -16.63 -11.48 3.77
CA GLY A 23 -16.19 -10.09 3.75
C GLY A 23 -15.01 -9.79 4.66
N PHE A 24 -14.51 -8.56 4.53
CA PHE A 24 -13.55 -7.94 5.44
C PHE A 24 -13.65 -6.43 5.27
N ARG A 25 -13.24 -5.69 6.30
CA ARG A 25 -13.18 -4.23 6.29
C ARG A 25 -12.01 -3.76 7.14
N VAL A 26 -11.03 -3.15 6.49
CA VAL A 26 -9.96 -2.39 7.14
C VAL A 26 -10.13 -0.93 6.76
N THR A 27 -10.15 -0.04 7.75
CA THR A 27 -10.32 1.39 7.56
C THR A 27 -9.14 2.12 8.17
N GLY A 28 -8.89 3.34 7.73
CA GLY A 28 -7.83 4.13 8.32
C GLY A 28 -7.68 5.49 7.67
N ARG A 29 -6.68 6.22 8.15
CA ARG A 29 -6.27 7.50 7.59
C ARG A 29 -4.76 7.53 7.44
N LEU A 30 -4.29 8.11 6.34
CA LEU A 30 -2.87 8.21 6.02
C LEU A 30 -2.53 9.60 5.51
N SER A 31 -1.31 10.06 5.78
CA SER A 31 -0.80 11.31 5.22
C SER A 31 -0.42 11.10 3.76
N THR A 32 -1.04 11.86 2.86
CA THR A 32 -0.77 11.83 1.40
C THR A 32 0.10 12.99 0.94
N GLN A 33 0.55 13.83 1.87
CA GLN A 33 1.58 14.83 1.69
C GLN A 33 2.55 14.71 2.86
N CYS A 34 3.85 14.59 2.59
CA CYS A 34 4.87 14.36 3.61
C CYS A 34 6.17 15.10 3.26
N SER A 35 6.77 15.76 4.24
CA SER A 35 8.14 16.28 4.10
C SER A 35 9.13 15.13 4.03
N LEU A 36 10.20 15.28 3.26
CA LEU A 36 11.27 14.27 3.20
C LEU A 36 11.97 14.01 4.54
N LEU A 37 11.87 14.93 5.49
CA LEU A 37 12.44 14.75 6.84
C LEU A 37 11.46 14.11 7.83
N ASP A 38 10.17 14.10 7.49
CA ASP A 38 9.13 13.64 8.38
C ASP A 38 8.71 12.19 8.06
N PRO A 39 8.29 11.43 9.07
CA PRO A 39 7.67 10.12 8.88
C PRO A 39 6.29 10.28 8.24
N ILE A 40 5.88 9.32 7.43
CA ILE A 40 4.48 9.22 7.02
C ILE A 40 3.67 8.71 8.22
N GLY A 41 2.83 9.59 8.75
CA GLY A 41 1.90 9.28 9.84
C GLY A 41 0.52 8.86 9.36
N GLY A 42 -0.11 7.99 10.14
CA GLY A 42 -1.48 7.54 9.92
C GLY A 42 -1.96 6.60 11.04
N GLU A 43 -3.10 6.00 10.82
CA GLU A 43 -3.63 4.92 11.65
C GLU A 43 -4.54 4.03 10.81
N LEU A 44 -4.70 2.78 11.24
CA LEU A 44 -5.64 1.84 10.64
C LEU A 44 -6.35 1.03 11.71
N THR A 45 -7.54 0.53 11.40
CA THR A 45 -8.32 -0.35 12.26
C THR A 45 -8.88 -1.48 11.40
N VAL A 46 -8.66 -2.71 11.85
CA VAL A 46 -9.38 -3.87 11.28
C VAL A 46 -10.74 -3.91 11.96
N GLU A 47 -11.81 -3.71 11.21
CA GLU A 47 -13.16 -3.70 11.78
C GLU A 47 -13.78 -5.10 11.74
N THR A 48 -13.68 -5.77 10.59
CA THR A 48 -14.15 -7.14 10.40
C THR A 48 -13.24 -7.90 9.44
N SER A 49 -13.14 -9.21 9.62
CA SER A 49 -12.48 -10.10 8.67
C SER A 49 -13.03 -11.53 8.81
N ALA A 50 -13.46 -12.13 7.71
CA ALA A 50 -13.90 -13.53 7.69
C ALA A 50 -12.74 -14.53 7.68
N VAL A 51 -11.57 -14.10 7.23
CA VAL A 51 -10.34 -14.91 7.22
C VAL A 51 -9.32 -14.23 8.13
N PRO A 52 -8.60 -14.96 8.98
CA PRO A 52 -7.54 -14.37 9.80
C PRO A 52 -6.55 -13.58 8.93
N ILE A 53 -6.27 -12.35 9.34
CA ILE A 53 -5.22 -11.55 8.71
C ILE A 53 -3.87 -12.17 9.13
N HIS A 54 -2.93 -12.25 8.20
CA HIS A 54 -1.57 -12.70 8.44
C HIS A 54 -0.63 -11.53 8.64
N SER A 55 -0.75 -10.49 7.81
CA SER A 55 0.04 -9.27 7.93
C SER A 55 -0.71 -8.08 7.36
N ILE A 56 -0.34 -6.89 7.83
CA ILE A 56 -0.69 -5.63 7.18
C ILE A 56 0.62 -4.88 6.92
N ASP A 57 0.86 -4.56 5.66
CA ASP A 57 2.09 -3.96 5.17
C ASP A 57 1.79 -2.65 4.46
N ILE A 58 2.67 -1.66 4.62
CA ILE A 58 2.66 -0.42 3.83
C ILE A 58 3.81 -0.49 2.82
N HIS A 59 3.45 -0.47 1.54
CA HIS A 59 4.37 -0.40 0.43
C HIS A 59 4.53 1.03 -0.05
N LEU A 60 5.76 1.53 -0.03
CA LEU A 60 6.13 2.78 -0.69
C LEU A 60 6.59 2.47 -2.11
N LEU A 61 5.85 3.02 -3.07
CA LEU A 61 6.07 2.84 -4.50
C LEU A 61 6.60 4.16 -5.07
N ARG A 62 7.66 4.08 -5.88
CA ARG A 62 8.18 5.17 -6.71
C ARG A 62 7.68 4.96 -8.13
N VAL A 63 7.06 5.98 -8.71
CA VAL A 63 6.53 5.96 -10.07
C VAL A 63 7.34 6.96 -10.89
N GLU A 64 8.05 6.46 -11.90
CA GLU A 64 8.88 7.28 -12.78
C GLU A 64 8.29 7.25 -14.18
N SER A 65 8.05 8.42 -14.75
CA SER A 65 7.50 8.54 -16.10
C SER A 65 8.39 9.40 -16.97
N ILE A 66 8.57 9.01 -18.23
CA ILE A 66 9.26 9.80 -19.25
C ILE A 66 8.42 9.91 -20.52
N LEU A 67 8.52 11.04 -21.21
CA LEU A 67 7.93 11.26 -22.53
C LEU A 67 8.91 10.79 -23.60
N LEU A 68 8.54 9.74 -24.33
CA LEU A 68 9.27 9.19 -25.47
C LEU A 68 8.48 9.45 -26.76
N GLY A 69 8.84 10.51 -27.47
CA GLY A 69 8.06 10.99 -28.62
C GLY A 69 6.68 11.48 -28.17
N GLU A 70 5.62 10.81 -28.63
CA GLU A 70 4.23 11.10 -28.24
C GLU A 70 3.69 10.17 -27.13
N LYS A 71 4.51 9.26 -26.60
CA LYS A 71 4.09 8.26 -25.62
C LYS A 71 4.73 8.51 -24.26
N ILE A 72 3.96 8.33 -23.19
CA ILE A 72 4.48 8.31 -21.82
C ILE A 72 4.81 6.87 -21.47
N VAL A 73 6.07 6.63 -21.08
CA VAL A 73 6.53 5.35 -20.53
C VAL A 73 6.63 5.52 -19.02
N THR A 74 5.99 4.62 -18.28
CA THR A 74 5.95 4.67 -16.81
C THR A 74 6.48 3.37 -16.21
N GLU A 75 7.36 3.49 -15.23
CA GLU A 75 7.86 2.41 -14.40
C GLU A 75 7.44 2.63 -12.94
N THR A 76 7.00 1.58 -12.25
CA THR A 76 6.62 1.66 -10.82
C THR A 76 7.46 0.70 -10.02
N SER A 77 8.33 1.19 -9.15
CA SER A 77 9.25 0.41 -8.33
C SER A 77 8.80 0.36 -6.87
N LEU A 78 8.80 -0.83 -6.26
CA LEU A 78 8.64 -0.97 -4.81
C LEU A 78 9.96 -0.63 -4.14
N ILE A 79 10.01 0.50 -3.42
CA ILE A 79 11.24 1.00 -2.82
C ILE A 79 11.33 0.73 -1.31
N GLN A 80 10.21 0.45 -0.64
CA GLN A 80 10.19 0.03 0.76
C GLN A 80 8.90 -0.71 1.10
N THR A 81 9.02 -1.75 1.93
CA THR A 81 7.90 -2.41 2.61
C THR A 81 8.07 -2.20 4.11
N THR A 82 7.01 -1.73 4.78
CA THR A 82 6.98 -1.57 6.23
C THR A 82 5.84 -2.39 6.79
N GLN A 83 6.16 -3.41 7.59
CA GLN A 83 5.15 -4.21 8.26
C GLN A 83 4.56 -3.43 9.45
N ILE A 84 3.24 -3.25 9.45
CA ILE A 84 2.50 -2.56 10.51
C ILE A 84 1.94 -3.55 11.52
N ALA A 85 1.53 -4.73 11.05
CA ALA A 85 1.01 -5.79 11.89
C ALA A 85 1.41 -7.16 11.34
N ASP A 86 1.62 -8.12 12.24
CA ASP A 86 1.92 -9.52 11.95
C ASP A 86 1.09 -10.43 12.84
N GLY A 87 0.70 -11.58 12.31
CA GLY A 87 -0.21 -12.52 12.96
C GLY A 87 -1.69 -12.15 12.80
N ASP A 88 -2.54 -12.80 13.60
CA ASP A 88 -3.99 -12.58 13.58
C ASP A 88 -4.33 -11.21 14.20
N VAL A 89 -4.35 -10.19 13.34
CA VAL A 89 -4.48 -8.78 13.74
C VAL A 89 -5.80 -8.54 14.45
N CYS A 90 -5.74 -7.97 15.66
CA CYS A 90 -6.92 -7.75 16.49
C CYS A 90 -7.94 -6.81 15.84
N HIS A 91 -9.22 -7.17 15.95
CA HIS A 91 -10.32 -6.33 15.49
C HIS A 91 -10.61 -5.17 16.45
N ASN A 92 -11.12 -4.06 15.91
CA ASN A 92 -11.54 -2.85 16.63
C ASN A 92 -10.44 -2.24 17.51
N ARG A 93 -9.18 -2.46 17.13
CA ARG A 93 -8.01 -1.80 17.71
C ARG A 93 -7.34 -0.96 16.65
N THR A 94 -7.20 0.33 16.94
CA THR A 94 -6.51 1.27 16.07
C THR A 94 -5.00 1.09 16.22
N LEU A 95 -4.34 0.75 15.12
CA LEU A 95 -2.91 0.59 15.01
C LEU A 95 -2.30 1.86 14.40
N PRO A 96 -1.27 2.44 15.03
CA PRO A 96 -0.59 3.60 14.46
C PRO A 96 0.24 3.20 13.23
N ILE A 97 0.23 4.06 12.22
CA ILE A 97 1.11 3.97 11.06
C ILE A 97 2.20 5.03 11.23
N TYR A 98 3.46 4.58 11.21
CA TYR A 98 4.63 5.44 11.29
C TYR A 98 5.72 4.90 10.36
N VAL A 99 5.81 5.45 9.15
CA VAL A 99 6.74 4.96 8.11
C VAL A 99 7.84 5.98 7.88
N ILE A 100 9.08 5.61 8.19
CA ILE A 100 10.25 6.44 7.90
C ILE A 100 10.61 6.29 6.42
N LEU A 101 10.81 7.41 5.73
CA LEU A 101 11.16 7.42 4.31
C LEU A 101 12.61 6.92 4.06
N PRO A 102 12.83 6.09 3.03
CA PRO A 102 14.16 5.61 2.67
C PRO A 102 14.94 6.70 1.95
N ARG A 103 15.76 7.45 2.68
CA ARG A 103 16.43 8.69 2.21
C ARG A 103 17.13 8.59 0.86
N LEU A 104 17.74 7.45 0.53
CA LEU A 104 18.47 7.25 -0.74
C LEU A 104 17.55 6.95 -1.94
N LEU A 105 16.29 6.57 -1.69
CA LEU A 105 15.34 6.15 -2.73
C LEU A 105 14.21 7.16 -2.93
N THR A 106 14.10 8.17 -2.07
CA THR A 106 13.09 9.23 -2.12
C THR A 106 13.65 10.58 -2.51
N CYS A 107 12.84 11.37 -3.22
CA CYS A 107 13.08 12.77 -3.56
C CYS A 107 11.73 13.52 -3.48
N PRO A 108 11.70 14.86 -3.60
CA PRO A 108 10.42 15.54 -3.72
C PRO A 108 9.69 15.06 -4.98
N THR A 109 8.36 15.08 -4.96
CA THR A 109 7.55 14.83 -6.15
C THR A 109 7.93 15.85 -7.22
N ILE A 110 8.26 15.37 -8.43
CA ILE A 110 8.70 16.18 -9.55
C ILE A 110 7.73 15.99 -10.71
N LEU A 111 7.18 17.09 -11.22
CA LEU A 111 6.38 17.15 -12.44
C LEU A 111 7.07 18.09 -13.42
N ALA A 112 7.96 17.55 -14.26
CA ALA A 112 8.84 18.33 -15.11
C ALA A 112 8.62 18.00 -16.58
N GLY A 113 7.38 18.22 -17.08
CA GLY A 113 7.00 18.09 -18.49
C GLY A 113 7.39 16.73 -19.10
N PRO A 114 8.54 16.64 -19.80
CA PRO A 114 9.04 15.37 -20.35
C PRO A 114 9.37 14.28 -19.33
N PHE A 115 9.42 14.54 -18.02
CA PHE A 115 9.53 13.47 -17.02
C PHE A 115 8.81 13.80 -15.70
N SER A 116 8.39 12.77 -14.97
CA SER A 116 7.88 12.87 -13.60
C SER A 116 8.49 11.82 -12.67
N ILE A 117 8.59 12.18 -11.39
CA ILE A 117 8.86 11.25 -10.29
C ILE A 117 7.77 11.48 -9.25
N GLU A 118 6.94 10.47 -9.06
CA GLU A 118 5.79 10.47 -8.15
C GLU A 118 5.90 9.32 -7.15
N PHE A 119 5.14 9.38 -6.07
CA PHE A 119 5.13 8.34 -5.05
C PHE A 119 3.70 7.89 -4.76
N LYS A 120 3.56 6.62 -4.37
CA LYS A 120 2.29 6.03 -3.94
C LYS A 120 2.50 5.21 -2.68
N LEU A 121 1.48 5.14 -1.85
CA LEU A 121 1.41 4.28 -0.68
C LEU A 121 0.35 3.22 -0.94
N SER A 122 0.75 1.95 -0.89
CA SER A 122 -0.18 0.84 -0.99
C SER A 122 -0.30 0.16 0.36
N ILE A 123 -1.51 0.17 0.91
CA ILE A 123 -1.87 -0.57 2.12
C ILE A 123 -2.22 -1.98 1.67
N VAL A 124 -1.44 -2.96 2.08
CA VAL A 124 -1.59 -4.37 1.68
C VAL A 124 -1.99 -5.20 2.89
N VAL A 125 -3.13 -5.88 2.78
CA VAL A 125 -3.67 -6.79 3.77
C VAL A 125 -3.50 -8.21 3.24
N SER A 126 -2.69 -9.01 3.94
CA SER A 126 -2.47 -10.41 3.61
C SER A 126 -3.32 -11.29 4.50
N PHE A 127 -4.12 -12.18 3.91
CA PHE A 127 -4.96 -13.13 4.66
C PHE A 127 -4.28 -14.51 4.73
N LYS A 128 -4.55 -15.26 5.80
CA LYS A 128 -4.09 -16.65 5.92
C LYS A 128 -4.73 -17.51 4.83
N SER A 129 -3.90 -18.26 4.11
CA SER A 129 -4.34 -19.19 3.08
C SER A 129 -3.33 -20.31 2.89
N GLU A 130 -3.79 -21.54 2.72
CA GLU A 130 -2.91 -22.67 2.39
C GLU A 130 -2.26 -22.51 1.01
N LEU A 131 -2.90 -21.78 0.08
CA LEU A 131 -2.34 -21.46 -1.24
C LEU A 131 -1.06 -20.61 -1.14
N SER A 132 -0.92 -19.82 -0.07
CA SER A 132 0.26 -18.98 0.13
C SER A 132 1.53 -19.81 0.35
N LYS A 133 1.41 -21.02 0.93
CA LYS A 133 2.52 -21.95 1.18
C LYS A 133 3.05 -22.60 -0.11
N LEU A 134 2.22 -22.68 -1.14
CA LEU A 134 2.56 -23.32 -2.42
C LEU A 134 3.34 -22.40 -3.37
N GLN A 135 3.32 -21.07 -3.15
CA GLN A 135 4.06 -20.10 -3.97
C GLN A 135 5.30 -19.56 -3.25
N LYS A 136 6.47 -20.12 -3.58
CA LYS A 136 7.77 -19.57 -3.15
C LYS A 136 8.14 -18.36 -4.02
N LYS A 137 7.95 -17.16 -3.46
CA LYS A 137 8.45 -15.85 -3.93
C LYS A 137 8.05 -15.46 -5.37
N SER A 138 7.00 -14.66 -5.47
CA SER A 138 6.65 -13.88 -6.66
C SER A 138 6.57 -12.40 -6.31
N ASP A 139 6.64 -11.54 -7.33
CA ASP A 139 6.62 -10.08 -7.23
C ASP A 139 5.52 -9.60 -6.25
N PRO A 140 5.86 -8.81 -5.20
CA PRO A 140 4.92 -8.34 -4.19
C PRO A 140 3.82 -7.42 -4.73
N ARG A 141 3.98 -6.89 -5.95
CA ARG A 141 2.95 -6.12 -6.66
C ARG A 141 1.94 -7.00 -7.38
N THR A 142 2.22 -8.30 -7.53
CA THR A 142 1.32 -9.23 -8.21
C THR A 142 0.09 -9.45 -7.32
N PRO A 143 -1.12 -9.09 -7.79
CA PRO A 143 -2.34 -9.33 -7.02
C PRO A 143 -2.53 -10.84 -6.81
N ARG A 144 -2.90 -11.24 -5.59
CA ARG A 144 -3.12 -12.66 -5.25
C ARG A 144 -4.48 -12.80 -4.58
N LEU A 145 -5.06 -14.00 -4.67
CA LEU A 145 -6.40 -14.26 -4.14
C LEU A 145 -6.55 -13.96 -2.64
N TRP A 146 -5.45 -14.08 -1.88
CA TRP A 146 -5.40 -13.84 -0.43
C TRP A 146 -4.80 -12.49 -0.07
N LEU A 147 -4.70 -11.55 -1.02
CA LEU A 147 -4.27 -10.18 -0.78
C LEU A 147 -5.43 -9.24 -1.08
N ALA A 148 -5.60 -8.22 -0.24
CA ALA A 148 -6.37 -7.04 -0.58
C ALA A 148 -5.48 -5.82 -0.45
N MET A 149 -5.66 -4.82 -1.30
CA MET A 149 -4.87 -3.61 -1.24
C MET A 149 -5.67 -2.37 -1.61
N GLU A 150 -5.25 -1.23 -1.07
CA GLU A 150 -5.71 0.10 -1.47
C GLU A 150 -4.49 0.99 -1.69
N THR A 151 -4.46 1.76 -2.78
CA THR A 151 -3.29 2.56 -3.16
C THR A 151 -3.63 4.03 -3.24
N LEU A 152 -2.94 4.83 -2.43
CA LEU A 152 -3.10 6.28 -2.33
C LEU A 152 -1.92 6.99 -2.98
N PRO A 153 -2.13 8.15 -3.63
CA PRO A 153 -1.04 9.02 -4.05
C PRO A 153 -0.31 9.59 -2.83
N LEU A 154 1.00 9.78 -2.95
CA LEU A 154 1.85 10.44 -1.95
C LEU A 154 2.63 11.57 -2.62
N GLU A 155 2.43 12.78 -2.13
CA GLU A 155 3.25 13.94 -2.47
C GLU A 155 4.39 14.08 -1.46
N LEU A 156 5.62 13.96 -1.94
CA LEU A 156 6.81 14.24 -1.14
C LEU A 156 7.26 15.67 -1.37
N VAL A 157 7.41 16.45 -0.30
CA VAL A 157 7.84 17.85 -0.36
C VAL A 157 9.22 18.02 0.23
N ARG A 158 9.99 18.98 -0.30
CA ARG A 158 11.28 19.36 0.28
C ARG A 158 11.04 19.91 1.70
N ALA A 159 11.90 19.52 2.64
CA ALA A 159 11.91 20.17 3.94
C ALA A 159 12.24 21.66 3.78
N ARG A 160 11.49 22.51 4.48
CA ARG A 160 11.76 23.94 4.55
C ARG A 160 12.96 24.24 5.43
#